data_AF-A0A3P6AKB9-F1
#
_entry.id   AF-A0A3P6AKB9-F1
#
_cell.length_a   1.000
_cell.length_b   1.000
_cell.length_c   1.000
_cell.angle_alpha   90.00
_cell.angle_beta   90.00
_cell.angle_gamma   90.00
#
_symmetry.space_group_name_H-M   'P 1'
#
loop_
_entity.id
_entity.type
_entity.pdbx_description
1 polymer ?
#
loop_
_entity_poly.entity_id
_entity_poly.type
_entity_poly.pdbx_seq_one_letter_code
_entity_poly.pdbx_strand_id
1 'polypeptide(L)'
;MATKVYIVYYSMYGHVETLAEEIRKGAASVEGVEAKLWQVPETLPEEVLSKMSAPPKSESPIITPNELTEADGFVFGFPTRFGMMAAQFKAFLDATGGLWRTQSLAGKPAGIFYSTGSQGGGQETTALTAITQLVHHGMVFVPIGYTFGAGMFEMENVKGAGVAASVSPRQVHCNHHQEAQGIYHCLELFKKNTYQEGKENMTGLVLLFYIYNHRFFLSFVICLGFIIYQLLGIIS
;
A
#
# COMPACT_ATOMS: atom_id res chain seq x y z
N MET A 1 -15.27 -15.54 12.29
CA MET A 1 -13.82 -15.68 12.06
C MET A 1 -13.17 -14.35 12.41
N ALA A 2 -11.97 -14.36 12.99
CA ALA A 2 -11.18 -13.14 13.16
C ALA A 2 -10.66 -12.69 11.78
N THR A 3 -10.67 -11.38 11.53
CA THR A 3 -10.12 -10.77 10.31
C THR A 3 -8.60 -10.78 10.40
N LYS A 4 -7.92 -11.40 9.46
CA LYS A 4 -6.44 -11.50 9.45
C LYS A 4 -5.84 -10.33 8.70
N VAL A 5 -5.04 -9.51 9.38
CA VAL A 5 -4.32 -8.39 8.78
C VAL A 5 -2.83 -8.68 8.82
N TYR A 6 -2.19 -8.71 7.65
CA TYR A 6 -0.75 -8.93 7.54
C TYR A 6 -0.03 -7.60 7.36
N ILE A 7 0.87 -7.31 8.29
CA ILE A 7 1.82 -6.21 8.21
C ILE A 7 3.09 -6.77 7.59
N VAL A 8 3.25 -6.58 6.29
CA VAL A 8 4.38 -7.13 5.52
C VAL A 8 5.36 -6.00 5.25
N TYR A 9 6.58 -6.11 5.74
CA TYR A 9 7.54 -5.03 5.68
C TYR A 9 8.95 -5.46 5.27
N TYR A 10 9.72 -4.51 4.75
CA TYR A 10 11.17 -4.60 4.61
C TYR A 10 11.82 -3.48 5.41
N SER A 11 12.86 -3.80 6.18
CA SER A 11 13.61 -2.83 6.98
C SER A 11 15.08 -3.20 6.96
N MET A 12 15.94 -2.25 6.58
CA MET A 12 17.39 -2.43 6.62
C MET A 12 18.00 -1.96 7.94
N TYR A 13 17.51 -0.84 8.50
CA TYR A 13 18.08 -0.19 9.69
C TYR A 13 17.10 -0.09 10.87
N GLY A 14 16.02 -0.88 10.86
CA GLY A 14 15.05 -0.93 11.95
C GLY A 14 13.93 0.13 11.92
N HIS A 15 14.08 1.25 11.20
CA HIS A 15 13.04 2.31 11.20
C HIS A 15 11.65 1.82 10.77
N VAL A 16 11.59 1.06 9.66
CA VAL A 16 10.30 0.55 9.14
C VAL A 16 9.77 -0.57 10.03
N GLU A 17 10.65 -1.34 10.67
CA GLU A 17 10.27 -2.37 11.63
C GLU A 17 9.61 -1.77 12.89
N THR A 18 10.18 -0.69 13.43
CA THR A 18 9.58 0.04 14.56
C THR A 18 8.18 0.52 14.20
N LEU A 19 8.00 1.08 13.00
CA LEU A 19 6.67 1.47 12.52
C LEU A 19 5.75 0.27 12.37
N ALA A 20 6.23 -0.83 11.77
CA ALA A 20 5.45 -2.03 11.57
C ALA A 20 4.94 -2.59 12.91
N GLU A 21 5.73 -2.54 13.98
CA GLU A 21 5.33 -2.99 15.31
C GLU A 21 4.26 -2.09 15.93
N GLU A 22 4.36 -0.77 15.79
CA GLU A 22 3.30 0.16 16.23
C GLU A 22 2.01 -0.01 15.43
N ILE A 23 2.12 -0.29 14.13
CA ILE A 23 1.01 -0.64 13.24
C ILE A 23 0.36 -1.94 13.67
N ARG A 24 1.14 -2.93 14.06
CA ARG A 24 0.64 -4.23 14.56
C ARG A 24 -0.12 -4.05 15.87
N LYS A 25 0.39 -3.25 16.81
CA LYS A 25 -0.33 -2.87 18.04
C LYS A 25 -1.62 -2.09 17.70
N GLY A 26 -1.54 -1.25 16.68
CA GLY A 26 -2.65 -0.64 15.92
C GLY A 26 -3.73 -1.64 15.54
N ALA A 27 -3.36 -2.62 14.76
CA ALA A 27 -4.31 -3.60 14.27
C ALA A 27 -4.87 -4.50 15.37
N ALA A 28 -4.03 -4.91 16.33
CA ALA A 28 -4.39 -5.85 17.37
C ALA A 28 -5.33 -5.29 18.44
N SER A 29 -5.49 -3.96 18.58
CA SER A 29 -6.47 -3.42 19.54
C SER A 29 -7.91 -3.47 19.03
N VAL A 30 -8.11 -3.62 17.72
CA VAL A 30 -9.44 -3.70 17.11
C VAL A 30 -10.04 -5.08 17.40
N GLU A 31 -11.21 -5.09 18.03
CA GLU A 31 -11.89 -6.35 18.37
C GLU A 31 -12.17 -7.19 17.12
N GLY A 32 -11.76 -8.46 17.15
CA GLY A 32 -11.95 -9.40 16.05
C GLY A 32 -10.89 -9.31 14.95
N VAL A 33 -9.80 -8.57 15.15
CA VAL A 33 -8.66 -8.50 14.21
C VAL A 33 -7.45 -9.27 14.76
N GLU A 34 -6.89 -10.14 13.92
CA GLU A 34 -5.62 -10.83 14.18
C GLU A 34 -4.53 -10.19 13.32
N ALA A 35 -3.58 -9.51 13.96
CA ALA A 35 -2.50 -8.79 13.29
C ALA A 35 -1.18 -9.58 13.33
N LYS A 36 -0.61 -9.89 12.17
CA LYS A 36 0.68 -10.61 12.06
C LYS A 36 1.75 -9.77 11.39
N LEU A 37 2.95 -9.79 11.95
CA LEU A 37 4.13 -9.15 11.38
C LEU A 37 4.88 -10.14 10.50
N TRP A 38 5.29 -9.68 9.32
CA TRP A 38 5.98 -10.48 8.32
C TRP A 38 7.10 -9.67 7.68
N GLN A 39 8.30 -10.25 7.62
CA GLN A 39 9.44 -9.62 6.97
C GLN A 39 9.62 -10.17 5.54
N VAL A 40 9.90 -9.28 4.60
CA VAL A 40 10.27 -9.64 3.23
C VAL A 40 11.71 -10.17 3.20
N PRO A 41 12.01 -11.22 2.40
CA PRO A 41 13.37 -11.75 2.28
C PRO A 41 14.40 -10.67 1.88
N GLU A 42 15.56 -10.69 2.54
CA GLU A 42 16.70 -9.88 2.13
C GLU A 42 17.34 -10.46 0.85
N THR A 43 17.70 -9.59 -0.09
CA THR A 43 18.29 -9.98 -1.38
C THR A 43 19.78 -9.67 -1.46
N LEU A 44 20.31 -8.84 -0.57
CA LEU A 44 21.74 -8.50 -0.55
C LEU A 44 22.57 -9.62 0.10
N PRO A 45 23.76 -9.93 -0.44
CA PRO A 45 24.69 -10.85 0.20
C PRO A 45 25.16 -10.34 1.57
N GLU A 46 25.47 -11.27 2.48
CA GLU A 46 25.91 -10.95 3.83
C GLU A 46 27.18 -10.09 3.88
N GLU A 47 28.10 -10.27 2.95
CA GLU A 47 29.30 -9.43 2.81
C GLU A 47 28.94 -7.95 2.58
N VAL A 48 27.92 -7.69 1.75
CA VAL A 48 27.46 -6.33 1.45
C VAL A 48 26.78 -5.74 2.68
N LEU A 49 25.93 -6.51 3.35
CA LEU A 49 25.25 -6.09 4.59
C LEU A 49 26.26 -5.73 5.68
N SER A 50 27.32 -6.53 5.83
CA SER A 50 28.41 -6.26 6.78
C SER A 50 29.11 -4.93 6.46
N LYS A 51 29.45 -4.67 5.19
CA LYS A 51 30.06 -3.40 4.76
C LYS A 51 29.14 -2.20 4.96
N MET A 52 27.83 -2.40 4.88
CA MET A 52 26.82 -1.36 5.11
C MET A 52 26.52 -1.12 6.59
N SER A 53 27.16 -1.87 7.51
CA SER A 53 26.87 -1.87 8.94
C SER A 53 25.38 -2.07 9.21
N ALA A 54 24.75 -2.95 8.43
CA ALA A 54 23.35 -3.31 8.65
C ALA A 54 23.23 -4.02 10.01
N PRO A 55 22.23 -3.65 10.84
CA PRO A 55 21.91 -4.37 12.05
C PRO A 55 21.67 -5.88 11.82
N PRO A 56 21.74 -6.70 12.88
CA PRO A 56 21.35 -8.10 12.82
C PRO A 56 19.93 -8.28 12.26
N LYS A 57 19.65 -9.47 11.71
CA LYS A 57 18.31 -9.83 11.23
C LYS A 57 17.29 -9.69 12.36
N SER A 58 16.09 -9.24 12.01
CA SER A 58 14.94 -9.23 12.91
C SER A 58 14.53 -10.67 13.24
N GLU A 59 13.88 -10.84 14.40
CA GLU A 59 13.21 -12.08 14.82
C GLU A 59 11.89 -12.31 14.07
N SER A 60 11.45 -11.36 13.24
CA SER A 60 10.21 -11.44 12.48
C SER A 60 10.24 -12.59 11.47
N PRO A 61 9.15 -13.37 11.33
CA PRO A 61 9.11 -14.46 10.38
C PRO A 61 9.17 -13.93 8.95
N ILE A 62 9.86 -14.67 8.08
CA ILE A 62 10.01 -14.31 6.66
C ILE A 62 8.81 -14.84 5.88
N ILE A 63 8.18 -13.96 5.11
CA ILE A 63 7.01 -14.31 4.29
C ILE A 63 7.41 -14.73 2.87
N THR A 64 6.65 -15.68 2.34
CA THR A 64 6.66 -16.08 0.93
C THR A 64 5.44 -15.50 0.20
N PRO A 65 5.52 -15.26 -1.12
CA PRO A 65 4.40 -14.70 -1.88
C PRO A 65 3.07 -15.43 -1.65
N ASN A 66 3.07 -16.78 -1.61
CA ASN A 66 1.85 -17.57 -1.51
C ASN A 66 1.10 -17.38 -0.17
N GLU A 67 1.80 -17.07 0.91
CA GLU A 67 1.21 -16.81 2.22
C GLU A 67 0.38 -15.52 2.25
N LEU A 68 0.55 -14.62 1.28
CA LEU A 68 -0.31 -13.44 1.13
C LEU A 68 -1.80 -13.82 0.99
N THR A 69 -2.10 -14.98 0.41
CA THR A 69 -3.48 -15.42 0.19
C THR A 69 -4.26 -15.66 1.47
N GLU A 70 -3.58 -15.90 2.59
CA GLU A 70 -4.17 -16.21 3.89
C GLU A 70 -4.71 -14.99 4.64
N ALA A 71 -4.28 -13.78 4.26
CA ALA A 71 -4.69 -12.55 4.89
C ALA A 71 -5.98 -11.99 4.27
N ASP A 72 -6.80 -11.34 5.07
CA ASP A 72 -7.98 -10.61 4.60
C ASP A 72 -7.62 -9.18 4.17
N GLY A 73 -6.54 -8.62 4.72
CA GLY A 73 -6.03 -7.30 4.34
C GLY A 73 -4.54 -7.13 4.64
N PHE A 74 -3.96 -6.09 4.03
CA PHE A 74 -2.51 -5.86 4.08
C PHE A 74 -2.16 -4.44 4.51
N VAL A 75 -1.01 -4.33 5.17
CA VAL A 75 -0.33 -3.05 5.39
C VAL A 75 1.14 -3.24 4.99
N PHE A 76 1.55 -2.62 3.89
CA PHE A 76 2.87 -2.83 3.27
C PHE A 76 3.88 -1.75 3.67
N GLY A 77 5.02 -2.18 4.21
CA GLY A 77 6.05 -1.30 4.79
C GLY A 77 7.40 -1.36 4.08
N PHE A 78 7.99 -0.25 3.68
CA PHE A 78 9.35 -0.27 3.09
C PHE A 78 10.07 1.08 3.20
N PRO A 79 11.41 1.14 3.20
CA PRO A 79 12.12 2.40 3.11
C PRO A 79 12.05 2.95 1.68
N THR A 80 12.05 4.27 1.55
CA THR A 80 12.18 4.91 0.23
C THR A 80 13.59 4.70 -0.33
N ARG A 81 13.64 4.43 -1.63
CA ARG A 81 14.85 4.47 -2.45
C ARG A 81 14.53 5.31 -3.68
N PHE A 82 15.01 6.55 -3.67
CA PHE A 82 14.83 7.52 -4.76
C PHE A 82 13.36 7.74 -5.18
N GLY A 83 12.45 7.83 -4.20
CA GLY A 83 11.01 8.04 -4.47
C GLY A 83 10.26 6.79 -4.90
N MET A 84 10.84 5.61 -4.68
CA MET A 84 10.24 4.30 -4.93
C MET A 84 10.44 3.37 -3.72
N MET A 85 9.75 2.22 -3.74
CA MET A 85 10.01 1.15 -2.78
C MET A 85 11.42 0.57 -2.92
N ALA A 86 11.94 -0.02 -1.84
CA ALA A 86 13.21 -0.74 -1.88
C ALA A 86 13.18 -1.94 -2.85
N ALA A 87 14.33 -2.24 -3.45
CA ALA A 87 14.46 -3.32 -4.43
C ALA A 87 14.04 -4.69 -3.87
N GLN A 88 14.33 -4.95 -2.59
CA GLN A 88 13.92 -6.16 -1.88
C GLN A 88 12.41 -6.33 -1.88
N PHE A 89 11.69 -5.26 -1.54
CA PHE A 89 10.23 -5.26 -1.52
C PHE A 89 9.65 -5.37 -2.92
N LYS A 90 10.25 -4.68 -3.90
CA LYS A 90 9.86 -4.78 -5.30
C LYS A 90 10.05 -6.19 -5.85
N ALA A 91 11.16 -6.86 -5.54
CA ALA A 91 11.44 -8.22 -5.95
C ALA A 91 10.43 -9.23 -5.37
N PHE A 92 10.01 -9.02 -4.11
CA PHE A 92 8.95 -9.81 -3.51
C PHE A 92 7.61 -9.66 -4.23
N LEU A 93 7.21 -8.43 -4.56
CA LEU A 93 6.01 -8.18 -5.36
C LEU A 93 6.16 -8.68 -6.81
N ASP A 94 7.35 -8.66 -7.41
CA ASP A 94 7.55 -9.21 -8.75
C ASP A 94 7.41 -10.74 -8.78
N ALA A 95 7.61 -11.40 -7.64
CA ALA A 95 7.41 -12.84 -7.48
C ALA A 95 5.93 -13.23 -7.32
N THR A 96 4.97 -12.29 -7.25
CA THR A 96 3.53 -12.59 -7.09
C THR A 96 2.79 -12.77 -8.41
N GLY A 97 3.49 -12.88 -9.55
CA GLY A 97 2.86 -13.01 -10.88
C GLY A 97 1.87 -14.16 -11.00
N GLY A 98 2.08 -15.27 -10.26
CA GLY A 98 1.12 -16.36 -10.15
C GLY A 98 -0.19 -15.94 -9.47
N LEU A 99 -0.10 -15.21 -8.35
CA LEU A 99 -1.25 -14.69 -7.61
C LEU A 99 -2.00 -13.62 -8.37
N TRP A 100 -1.28 -12.81 -9.13
CA TRP A 100 -1.86 -11.85 -10.07
C TRP A 100 -2.71 -12.57 -11.11
N ARG A 101 -2.16 -13.62 -11.74
CA ARG A 101 -2.87 -14.40 -12.76
C ARG A 101 -4.16 -15.04 -12.23
N THR A 102 -4.15 -15.51 -10.98
CA THR A 102 -5.32 -16.12 -10.33
C THR A 102 -6.24 -15.12 -9.64
N GLN A 103 -5.89 -13.83 -9.66
CA GLN A 103 -6.62 -12.75 -8.96
C GLN A 103 -6.81 -13.02 -7.46
N SER A 104 -5.89 -13.75 -6.83
CA SER A 104 -6.03 -14.19 -5.43
C SER A 104 -5.92 -13.06 -4.41
N LEU A 105 -5.41 -11.90 -4.83
CA LEU A 105 -5.31 -10.69 -4.01
C LEU A 105 -6.38 -9.64 -4.34
N ALA A 106 -7.25 -9.90 -5.33
CA ALA A 106 -8.27 -8.96 -5.74
C ALA A 106 -9.31 -8.73 -4.63
N GLY A 107 -9.79 -7.50 -4.49
CA GLY A 107 -10.75 -7.08 -3.46
C GLY A 107 -10.15 -6.93 -2.06
N LYS A 108 -8.97 -7.49 -1.79
CA LYS A 108 -8.33 -7.36 -0.47
C LYS A 108 -7.88 -5.91 -0.24
N PRO A 109 -8.26 -5.28 0.87
CA PRO A 109 -7.83 -3.93 1.18
C PRO A 109 -6.34 -3.90 1.55
N ALA A 110 -5.67 -2.82 1.14
CA ALA A 110 -4.23 -2.65 1.30
C ALA A 110 -3.86 -1.19 1.63
N GLY A 111 -3.13 -1.00 2.73
CA GLY A 111 -2.48 0.25 3.09
C GLY A 111 -0.97 0.18 2.82
N ILE A 112 -0.31 1.35 2.77
CA ILE A 112 1.14 1.43 2.66
C ILE A 112 1.71 2.37 3.73
N PHE A 113 2.92 2.08 4.17
CA PHE A 113 3.72 2.93 5.03
C PHE A 113 5.20 2.86 4.66
N TYR A 114 5.95 3.91 4.93
CA TYR A 114 7.36 3.95 4.53
C TYR A 114 8.19 4.93 5.34
N SER A 115 9.51 4.86 5.18
CA SER A 115 10.43 5.80 5.82
C SER A 115 11.34 6.49 4.81
N THR A 116 11.62 7.79 5.02
CA THR A 116 12.43 8.61 4.12
C THR A 116 13.62 9.26 4.84
N GLY A 117 14.75 9.48 4.14
CA GLY A 117 15.90 10.16 4.75
C GLY A 117 15.68 11.66 5.01
N SER A 118 14.71 12.28 4.36
CA SER A 118 14.42 13.72 4.45
C SER A 118 12.95 14.03 4.12
N GLN A 119 12.50 15.22 4.52
CA GLN A 119 11.10 15.66 4.32
C GLN A 119 10.71 15.77 2.84
N GLY A 120 11.63 16.20 1.96
CA GLY A 120 11.40 16.22 0.51
C GLY A 120 11.83 14.94 -0.22
N GLY A 121 12.33 13.95 0.51
CA GLY A 121 13.04 12.78 -0.03
C GLY A 121 12.13 11.66 -0.53
N GLY A 122 11.04 12.00 -1.21
CA GLY A 122 10.09 11.02 -1.76
C GLY A 122 8.95 10.65 -0.81
N GLN A 123 8.55 11.57 0.07
CA GLN A 123 7.40 11.38 0.96
C GLN A 123 6.10 11.12 0.22
N GLU A 124 5.90 11.67 -0.97
CA GLU A 124 4.68 11.46 -1.75
C GLU A 124 4.90 10.49 -2.92
N THR A 125 6.05 10.61 -3.60
CA THR A 125 6.36 9.81 -4.79
C THR A 125 6.50 8.32 -4.48
N THR A 126 6.96 7.96 -3.28
CA THR A 126 7.04 6.57 -2.84
C THR A 126 5.65 5.92 -2.76
N ALA A 127 4.66 6.63 -2.22
CA ALA A 127 3.28 6.17 -2.26
C ALA A 127 2.75 6.09 -3.69
N LEU A 128 2.92 7.17 -4.46
CA LEU A 128 2.41 7.26 -5.84
C LEU A 128 2.89 6.09 -6.70
N THR A 129 4.17 5.74 -6.60
CA THR A 129 4.75 4.64 -7.37
C THR A 129 4.33 3.28 -6.83
N ALA A 130 4.20 3.12 -5.51
CA ALA A 130 3.80 1.85 -4.90
C ALA A 130 2.34 1.48 -5.15
N ILE A 131 1.42 2.45 -5.21
CA ILE A 131 -0.01 2.23 -5.46
C ILE A 131 -0.24 1.44 -6.76
N THR A 132 0.61 1.66 -7.77
CA THR A 132 0.52 0.94 -9.05
C THR A 132 0.53 -0.58 -8.86
N GLN A 133 1.36 -1.10 -7.96
CA GLN A 133 1.45 -2.53 -7.68
C GLN A 133 0.15 -3.05 -7.04
N LEU A 134 -0.45 -2.27 -6.14
CA LEU A 134 -1.69 -2.65 -5.48
C LEU A 134 -2.85 -2.73 -6.46
N VAL A 135 -3.00 -1.70 -7.29
CA VAL A 135 -4.08 -1.59 -8.27
C VAL A 135 -3.98 -2.67 -9.34
N HIS A 136 -2.77 -2.99 -9.82
CA HIS A 136 -2.58 -4.09 -10.78
C HIS A 136 -2.99 -5.46 -10.23
N HIS A 137 -2.89 -5.67 -8.92
CA HIS A 137 -3.38 -6.86 -8.23
C HIS A 137 -4.88 -6.84 -7.93
N GLY A 138 -5.58 -5.75 -8.24
CA GLY A 138 -6.99 -5.57 -7.90
C GLY A 138 -7.25 -5.35 -6.41
N MET A 139 -6.22 -4.99 -5.63
CA MET A 139 -6.38 -4.65 -4.22
C MET A 139 -7.05 -3.28 -4.03
N VAL A 140 -7.81 -3.13 -2.95
CA VAL A 140 -8.47 -1.86 -2.60
C VAL A 140 -7.49 -1.01 -1.81
N PHE A 141 -6.93 0.02 -2.43
CA PHE A 141 -6.03 0.93 -1.73
C PHE A 141 -6.80 1.75 -0.68
N VAL A 142 -6.40 1.61 0.59
CA VAL A 142 -6.99 2.35 1.72
C VAL A 142 -5.99 3.38 2.24
N PRO A 143 -6.14 4.66 1.87
CA PRO A 143 -5.30 5.71 2.38
C PRO A 143 -5.72 6.19 3.76
N ILE A 144 -4.80 6.83 4.48
CA ILE A 144 -5.14 7.53 5.74
C ILE A 144 -5.92 8.82 5.43
N GLY A 145 -5.51 9.55 4.38
CA GLY A 145 -6.13 10.83 4.03
C GLY A 145 -6.07 11.85 5.18
N TYR A 146 -7.03 12.77 5.20
CA TYR A 146 -7.15 13.82 6.24
C TYR A 146 -8.13 13.44 7.36
N THR A 147 -8.35 12.14 7.61
CA THR A 147 -9.41 11.67 8.53
C THR A 147 -9.11 11.89 10.01
N PHE A 148 -7.97 12.51 10.35
CA PHE A 148 -7.53 12.82 11.72
C PHE A 148 -7.79 14.27 12.15
N GLY A 149 -8.68 14.96 11.44
CA GLY A 149 -9.18 16.27 11.83
C GLY A 149 -8.09 17.35 11.88
N ALA A 150 -8.28 18.33 12.76
CA ALA A 150 -7.45 19.53 12.85
C ALA A 150 -5.94 19.24 13.03
N GLY A 151 -5.61 18.10 13.67
CA GLY A 151 -4.23 17.68 13.87
C GLY A 151 -3.45 17.49 12.57
N MET A 152 -4.09 17.19 11.44
CA MET A 152 -3.39 17.04 10.16
C MET A 152 -2.92 18.36 9.54
N PHE A 153 -3.32 19.50 10.11
CA PHE A 153 -2.91 20.84 9.68
C PHE A 153 -1.82 21.45 10.57
N GLU A 154 -1.42 20.74 11.63
CA GLU A 154 -0.36 21.21 12.53
C GLU A 154 1.00 21.10 11.86
N MET A 155 1.75 22.20 11.86
CA MET A 155 3.10 22.29 11.26
C MET A 155 4.22 22.21 12.30
N GLU A 156 3.86 22.15 13.59
CA GLU A 156 4.82 22.16 14.71
C GLU A 156 5.58 20.84 14.83
N ASN A 157 4.91 19.72 14.55
CA ASN A 157 5.50 18.39 14.52
C ASN A 157 5.30 17.80 13.13
N VAL A 158 6.35 17.24 12.55
CA VAL A 158 6.20 16.48 11.31
C VAL A 158 5.43 15.20 11.61
N LYS A 159 4.39 14.95 10.83
CA LYS A 159 3.56 13.75 10.90
C LYS A 159 3.77 12.95 9.62
N GLY A 160 3.44 11.66 9.66
CA GLY A 160 3.14 10.82 8.50
C GLY A 160 2.69 11.64 7.29
N ALA A 161 3.53 11.81 6.26
CA ALA A 161 3.22 12.72 5.17
C ALA A 161 2.25 12.10 4.17
N GLY A 162 1.00 12.59 4.18
CA GLY A 162 0.05 12.44 3.08
C GLY A 162 -0.80 11.17 3.10
N VAL A 163 -1.29 10.79 1.91
CA VAL A 163 -2.27 9.72 1.63
C VAL A 163 -1.90 8.34 2.25
N ALA A 164 -0.67 8.18 2.76
CA ALA A 164 -0.11 7.01 3.43
C ALA A 164 0.73 7.40 4.68
N ALA A 165 0.99 6.49 5.62
CA ALA A 165 1.81 6.79 6.80
C ALA A 165 3.31 6.82 6.45
N SER A 166 3.99 7.96 6.57
CA SER A 166 5.42 8.06 6.23
C SER A 166 6.32 8.85 7.19
N VAL A 167 7.45 8.29 7.61
CA VAL A 167 8.26 8.84 8.72
C VAL A 167 9.72 9.09 8.33
N SER A 168 10.28 10.24 8.72
CA SER A 168 11.70 10.54 8.47
C SER A 168 12.58 10.33 9.73
N PRO A 169 13.72 9.58 9.68
CA PRO A 169 14.54 9.27 10.85
C PRO A 169 15.22 10.46 11.52
N ARG A 170 15.33 11.63 10.86
CA ARG A 170 15.87 12.84 11.50
C ARG A 170 14.92 13.47 12.52
N GLN A 171 13.77 12.84 12.80
CA GLN A 171 12.68 13.41 13.58
C GLN A 171 12.10 12.40 14.58
N VAL A 172 12.96 11.77 15.39
CA VAL A 172 12.61 10.85 16.50
C VAL A 172 11.88 11.57 17.67
N HIS A 173 11.12 12.63 17.39
CA HIS A 173 10.16 13.26 18.29
C HIS A 173 8.71 13.16 17.78
N CYS A 174 8.47 12.36 16.72
CA CYS A 174 7.11 12.00 16.32
C CYS A 174 6.55 11.02 17.37
N ASN A 175 5.47 11.41 18.04
CA ASN A 175 4.74 10.53 18.95
C ASN A 175 4.24 9.31 18.17
N HIS A 176 4.94 8.17 18.30
CA HIS A 176 4.57 6.85 17.78
C HIS A 176 3.08 6.51 17.97
N HIS A 177 2.47 7.07 19.03
CA HIS A 177 1.06 6.91 19.36
C HIS A 177 0.07 7.53 18.35
N GLN A 178 0.41 8.66 17.69
CA GLN A 178 -0.51 9.35 16.76
C GLN A 178 -0.56 8.68 15.38
N GLU A 179 0.51 8.02 14.94
CA GLU A 179 0.53 7.26 13.68
C GLU A 179 -0.14 5.89 13.82
N ALA A 180 0.00 5.26 14.99
CA ALA A 180 -0.81 4.11 15.36
C ALA A 180 -2.31 4.48 15.31
N GLN A 181 -2.71 5.65 15.83
CA GLN A 181 -4.06 6.24 15.68
C GLN A 181 -4.47 6.34 14.23
N GLY A 182 -3.64 6.93 13.36
CA GLY A 182 -3.74 6.94 11.90
C GLY A 182 -4.28 5.64 11.31
N ILE A 183 -3.65 4.56 11.74
CA ILE A 183 -3.84 3.22 11.22
C ILE A 183 -4.98 2.48 11.93
N TYR A 184 -5.25 2.77 13.20
CA TYR A 184 -6.47 2.33 13.90
C TYR A 184 -7.72 2.75 13.11
N HIS A 185 -7.81 4.00 12.64
CA HIS A 185 -8.97 4.45 11.84
C HIS A 185 -9.00 3.83 10.46
N CYS A 186 -7.84 3.66 9.82
CA CYS A 186 -7.73 2.93 8.57
C CYS A 186 -8.31 1.52 8.77
N LEU A 187 -7.91 0.80 9.81
CA LEU A 187 -8.38 -0.55 10.11
C LEU A 187 -9.86 -0.62 10.53
N GLU A 188 -10.40 0.42 11.17
CA GLU A 188 -11.85 0.58 11.35
C GLU A 188 -12.59 0.76 10.02
N LEU A 189 -12.01 1.48 9.05
CA LEU A 189 -12.53 1.55 7.67
C LEU A 189 -12.40 0.19 6.96
N PHE A 190 -11.31 -0.56 7.18
CA PHE A 190 -11.18 -1.94 6.70
C PHE A 190 -12.31 -2.82 7.24
N LYS A 191 -12.58 -2.79 8.56
CA LYS A 191 -13.66 -3.55 9.20
C LYS A 191 -15.05 -3.16 8.69
N LYS A 192 -15.28 -1.86 8.44
CA LYS A 192 -16.53 -1.39 7.82
C LYS A 192 -16.69 -1.88 6.39
N ASN A 193 -15.64 -1.86 5.58
CA ASN A 193 -15.71 -2.32 4.19
C ASN A 193 -15.86 -3.84 4.07
N THR A 194 -15.14 -4.63 4.89
CA THR A 194 -15.30 -6.10 4.92
C THR A 194 -16.66 -6.54 5.48
N TYR A 195 -17.24 -5.79 6.43
CA TYR A 195 -18.58 -6.08 6.96
C TYR A 195 -19.71 -5.70 5.99
N GLN A 196 -19.53 -4.65 5.18
CA GLN A 196 -20.51 -4.25 4.16
C GLN A 196 -20.52 -5.19 2.94
N GLU A 197 -19.37 -5.75 2.54
CA GLU A 197 -19.32 -6.81 1.51
C GLU A 197 -20.06 -8.09 1.93
N GLY A 198 -20.23 -8.33 3.24
CA GLY A 198 -21.03 -9.44 3.75
C GLY A 198 -22.56 -9.24 3.70
N LYS A 199 -23.06 -8.05 3.34
CA LYS A 199 -24.50 -7.73 3.37
C LYS A 199 -25.09 -7.09 2.12
N GLU A 200 -24.30 -6.61 1.16
CA GLU A 200 -24.87 -6.05 -0.06
C GLU A 200 -24.30 -6.71 -1.32
N ASN A 201 -25.23 -7.32 -2.07
CA ASN A 201 -25.06 -7.91 -3.38
C ASN A 201 -24.08 -7.14 -4.29
N MET A 202 -23.08 -7.85 -4.80
CA MET A 202 -22.17 -7.47 -5.91
C MET A 202 -22.90 -7.24 -7.26
N THR A 203 -24.12 -6.72 -7.25
CA THR A 203 -24.88 -6.33 -8.46
C THR A 203 -24.95 -4.81 -8.64
N GLY A 204 -24.70 -4.01 -7.60
CA GLY A 204 -24.76 -2.55 -7.69
C GLY A 204 -23.51 -1.87 -8.27
N LEU A 205 -22.31 -2.35 -7.91
CA LEU A 205 -21.06 -1.68 -8.29
C LEU A 205 -20.62 -1.95 -9.74
N VAL A 206 -21.01 -3.11 -10.30
CA VAL A 206 -20.73 -3.46 -11.70
C VAL A 206 -21.54 -2.59 -12.66
N LEU A 207 -22.74 -2.14 -12.26
CA LEU A 207 -23.59 -1.28 -13.09
C LEU A 207 -23.03 0.14 -13.23
N LEU A 208 -22.36 0.68 -12.20
CA LEU A 208 -21.73 2.01 -12.29
C LEU A 208 -20.51 2.02 -13.22
N PHE A 209 -19.75 0.92 -13.27
CA PHE A 209 -18.63 0.78 -14.21
C PHE A 209 -19.08 0.59 -15.66
N TYR A 210 -20.25 -0.04 -15.89
CA TYR A 210 -20.81 -0.23 -17.23
C TYR A 210 -21.40 1.07 -17.82
N ILE A 211 -21.95 1.96 -16.98
CA ILE A 211 -22.55 3.22 -17.42
C ILE A 211 -21.48 4.31 -17.68
N TYR A 212 -20.35 4.29 -16.96
CA TYR A 212 -19.28 5.29 -17.17
C TYR A 212 -18.37 5.01 -18.38
N ASN A 213 -18.19 3.74 -18.77
CA ASN A 213 -17.32 3.37 -19.90
C ASN A 213 -17.92 3.66 -21.30
N HIS A 214 -19.24 3.78 -21.42
CA HIS A 214 -19.88 4.00 -22.73
C HIS A 214 -19.71 5.43 -23.28
N ARG A 215 -19.41 6.42 -22.43
CA ARG A 215 -19.18 7.81 -22.89
C ARG A 215 -17.75 8.08 -23.36
N PHE A 216 -16.78 7.31 -22.90
CA PHE A 216 -15.39 7.45 -23.37
C PHE A 216 -15.13 6.67 -24.65
N PHE A 217 -15.78 5.51 -24.82
CA PHE A 217 -15.65 4.71 -26.04
C PHE A 217 -16.25 5.42 -27.27
N LEU A 218 -17.35 6.17 -27.10
CA LEU A 218 -17.96 6.92 -28.20
C LEU A 218 -17.07 8.09 -28.66
N SER A 219 -16.44 8.81 -27.73
CA SER A 219 -15.52 9.91 -28.10
C SER A 219 -14.23 9.41 -28.75
N PHE A 220 -13.71 8.24 -28.37
CA PHE A 220 -12.51 7.69 -28.99
C PHE A 220 -12.79 7.11 -30.40
N VAL A 221 -13.96 6.48 -30.60
CA VAL A 221 -14.37 5.98 -31.92
C VAL A 221 -14.74 7.12 -32.88
N ILE A 222 -15.34 8.22 -32.40
CA ILE A 222 -15.60 9.41 -33.23
C ILE A 222 -14.30 10.10 -33.62
N CYS A 223 -13.32 10.18 -32.73
CA CYS A 223 -12.02 10.81 -33.02
C CYS A 223 -11.18 9.98 -33.99
N LEU A 224 -11.15 8.63 -33.84
CA LEU A 224 -10.50 7.74 -34.80
C LEU A 224 -11.22 7.74 -36.17
N GLY A 225 -12.55 7.79 -36.17
CA GLY A 225 -13.36 7.88 -37.38
C GLY A 225 -13.10 9.16 -38.16
N PHE A 226 -12.89 10.29 -37.49
CA PHE A 226 -12.57 11.58 -38.12
C PHE A 226 -11.16 11.58 -38.74
N ILE A 227 -10.20 10.95 -38.06
CA ILE A 227 -8.82 10.81 -38.56
C ILE A 227 -8.76 9.87 -39.78
N ILE A 228 -9.51 8.77 -39.76
CA ILE A 228 -9.62 7.85 -40.90
C ILE A 228 -10.35 8.51 -42.08
N TYR A 229 -11.40 9.31 -41.83
CA TYR A 229 -12.11 10.04 -42.89
C TYR A 229 -11.23 11.14 -43.53
N GLN A 230 -10.40 11.84 -42.74
CA GLN A 230 -9.43 12.78 -43.30
C GLN A 230 -8.28 12.11 -44.07
N LEU A 231 -7.84 10.91 -43.65
CA LEU A 231 -6.81 10.16 -44.36
C LEU A 231 -7.32 9.51 -45.65
N LEU A 232 -8.59 9.09 -45.71
CA LEU A 232 -9.21 8.51 -46.91
C LEU A 232 -9.77 9.56 -47.88
N GLY A 233 -10.04 10.79 -47.43
CA GLY A 233 -10.53 11.90 -48.26
C GLY A 233 -9.46 12.64 -49.07
N ILE A 234 -8.19 12.19 -49.04
CA ILE A 234 -7.07 12.76 -49.82
C ILE A 234 -6.76 11.90 -51.07
N ILE A 235 -7.47 10.78 -51.27
CA ILE A 235 -7.40 9.96 -52.49
C ILE A 235 -8.78 9.91 -53.13
N SER A 236 -9.19 11.00 -53.76
CA SER A 236 -10.15 11.02 -54.88
C SER A 236 -9.94 12.25 -55.73
#